data_AF-A0A3S1ER77-F1
#
_entry.id   AF-A0A3S1ER77-F1
#
_cell.length_a   1.000
_cell.length_b   1.000
_cell.length_c   1.000
_cell.angle_alpha   90.00
_cell.angle_beta   90.00
_cell.angle_gamma   90.00
#
_symmetry.space_group_name_H-M   'P 1'
#
loop_
_entity.id
_entity.type
_entity.pdbx_description
1 polymer ?
#
loop_
_entity_poly.entity_id
_entity_poly.type
_entity_poly.pdbx_seq_one_letter_code
_entity_poly.pdbx_strand_id
1 'polypeptide(L)'
;PNGGSVGVGFAIPSDQAQKVVAKLMKGGSIQYGYLGVQIQEVTPDVASAIGLDHSGGALVSEVNDGSPAARAGIETGDVITSFAGQDVKDPKDLSRAVADVAPGARETADVWRKGKPMRISVDVGHNSDDVKTASLDDGSGAPSAGRAPAIGLGLMDITPDIRQQMNLAGKQHGAVVASVNPDKAAAASGIQAGDIIVAVNQVPVKNARQVTQAIALAGKSGRKSVLLLVERGDAQMYIAVPFANG
;
A
#
# COMPACT_ATOMS: atom_id res chain seq x y z
N PRO A 1 35.54 -18.30 14.19
CA PRO A 1 34.29 -18.88 14.73
C PRO A 1 33.57 -19.68 13.64
N ASN A 2 33.57 -21.01 13.77
CA ASN A 2 32.93 -21.92 12.82
C ASN A 2 31.42 -21.67 12.81
N GLY A 3 30.84 -21.50 11.63
CA GLY A 3 29.41 -21.25 11.41
C GLY A 3 28.53 -22.46 11.72
N GLY A 4 28.60 -22.95 12.96
CA GLY A 4 27.69 -23.95 13.49
C GLY A 4 26.34 -23.33 13.85
N SER A 5 25.28 -24.15 13.72
CA SER A 5 23.90 -23.78 14.07
C SER A 5 23.80 -23.16 15.47
N VAL A 6 23.09 -22.04 15.58
CA VAL A 6 22.78 -21.35 16.86
C VAL A 6 21.48 -21.85 17.50
N GLY A 7 20.99 -23.04 17.11
CA GLY A 7 19.79 -23.66 17.71
C GLY A 7 18.45 -23.20 17.12
N VAL A 8 18.47 -22.43 16.01
CA VAL A 8 17.27 -22.07 15.25
C VAL A 8 17.27 -22.84 13.93
N GLY A 9 16.36 -23.81 13.80
CA GLY A 9 16.18 -24.61 12.60
C GLY A 9 14.84 -24.26 11.94
N PHE A 10 14.88 -23.94 10.65
CA PHE A 10 13.68 -23.78 9.83
C PHE A 10 13.53 -25.02 8.96
N ALA A 11 12.32 -25.58 8.91
CA ALA A 11 11.99 -26.73 8.08
C ALA A 11 10.80 -26.39 7.17
N ILE A 12 10.85 -26.91 5.94
CA ILE A 12 9.69 -26.93 5.05
C ILE A 12 8.86 -28.16 5.42
N PRO A 13 7.58 -28.01 5.79
CA PRO A 13 6.70 -29.14 6.06
C PRO A 13 6.63 -30.15 4.91
N SER A 14 6.56 -31.44 5.21
CA SER A 14 6.62 -32.51 4.21
C SER A 14 5.43 -32.50 3.24
N ASP A 15 4.26 -32.06 3.70
CA ASP A 15 3.07 -31.89 2.87
C ASP A 15 3.26 -30.80 1.80
N GLN A 16 3.95 -29.71 2.14
CA GLN A 16 4.32 -28.65 1.19
C GLN A 16 5.34 -29.16 0.18
N ALA A 17 6.38 -29.88 0.66
CA ALA A 17 7.40 -30.46 -0.21
C ALA A 17 6.81 -31.46 -1.22
N GLN A 18 5.86 -32.31 -0.81
CA GLN A 18 5.21 -33.28 -1.69
C GLN A 18 4.43 -32.61 -2.84
N LYS A 19 3.68 -31.54 -2.57
CA LYS A 19 2.94 -30.77 -3.59
C LYS A 19 3.88 -30.19 -4.65
N VAL A 20 5.02 -29.70 -4.21
CA VAL A 20 6.06 -29.11 -5.07
C VAL A 20 6.73 -30.17 -5.95
N VAL A 21 7.18 -31.28 -5.36
CA VAL A 21 7.84 -32.38 -6.09
C VAL A 21 6.90 -32.98 -7.15
N ALA A 22 5.62 -33.19 -6.81
CA ALA A 22 4.63 -33.70 -7.76
C ALA A 22 4.39 -32.78 -8.97
N LYS A 23 4.50 -31.45 -8.78
CA LYS A 23 4.42 -30.47 -9.89
C LYS A 23 5.70 -30.47 -10.74
N LEU A 24 6.87 -30.55 -10.12
CA LEU A 24 8.17 -30.54 -10.82
C LEU A 24 8.43 -31.82 -11.63
N MET A 25 8.05 -32.99 -11.12
CA MET A 25 8.21 -34.28 -11.82
C MET A 25 7.43 -34.38 -13.14
N LYS A 26 6.43 -33.51 -13.35
CA LYS A 26 5.65 -33.42 -14.59
C LYS A 26 6.31 -32.53 -15.67
N GLY A 27 7.56 -32.09 -15.45
CA GLY A 27 8.35 -31.33 -16.44
C GLY A 27 8.04 -29.83 -16.49
N GLY A 28 7.37 -29.27 -15.48
CA GLY A 28 6.95 -27.86 -15.44
C GLY A 28 7.75 -27.00 -14.45
N SER A 29 7.83 -25.70 -14.74
CA SER A 29 8.16 -24.67 -13.75
C SER A 29 6.99 -24.51 -12.75
N ILE A 30 7.30 -24.20 -11.49
CA ILE A 30 6.26 -23.91 -10.50
C ILE A 30 5.73 -22.51 -10.79
N GLN A 31 4.52 -22.45 -11.33
CA GLN A 31 3.80 -21.19 -11.52
C GLN A 31 2.93 -20.95 -10.29
N TYR A 32 3.17 -19.83 -9.62
CA TYR A 32 2.33 -19.33 -8.55
C TYR A 32 1.31 -18.36 -9.13
N GLY A 33 0.14 -18.31 -8.51
CA GLY A 33 -0.81 -17.27 -8.79
C GLY A 33 -0.22 -15.88 -8.51
N TYR A 34 -0.62 -14.91 -9.33
CA TYR A 34 -0.17 -13.53 -9.24
C TYR A 34 -1.36 -12.59 -9.35
N LEU A 35 -1.47 -11.66 -8.41
CA LEU A 35 -2.54 -10.66 -8.37
C LEU A 35 -2.05 -9.28 -8.85
N GLY A 36 -0.77 -8.97 -8.62
CA GLY A 36 -0.12 -7.69 -8.98
C GLY A 36 -0.49 -6.54 -8.07
N VAL A 37 -0.43 -6.78 -6.76
CA VAL A 37 -0.64 -5.77 -5.72
C VAL A 37 0.54 -5.74 -4.75
N GLN A 38 0.87 -4.57 -4.24
CA GLN A 38 1.66 -4.43 -3.02
C GLN A 38 0.72 -4.33 -1.82
N ILE A 39 1.07 -5.05 -0.76
CA ILE A 39 0.19 -5.21 0.41
C ILE A 39 0.92 -4.89 1.71
N GLN A 40 0.14 -4.38 2.66
CA GLN A 40 0.59 -3.98 3.99
C GLN A 40 -0.36 -4.50 5.05
N GLU A 41 0.16 -4.63 6.27
CA GLU A 41 -0.63 -5.02 7.41
C GLU A 41 -1.58 -3.90 7.83
N VAL A 42 -2.80 -4.28 8.22
CA VAL A 42 -3.79 -3.36 8.78
C VAL A 42 -3.56 -3.24 10.29
N THR A 43 -2.85 -2.21 10.71
CA THR A 43 -2.69 -1.89 12.15
C THR A 43 -4.00 -1.31 12.73
N PRO A 44 -4.19 -1.30 14.06
CA PRO A 44 -5.37 -0.70 14.69
C PRO A 44 -5.58 0.78 14.32
N ASP A 45 -4.49 1.54 14.15
CA ASP A 45 -4.55 2.96 13.77
C ASP A 45 -5.00 3.14 12.32
N VAL A 46 -4.57 2.24 11.42
CA VAL A 46 -4.99 2.19 10.02
C VAL A 46 -6.46 1.79 9.93
N ALA A 47 -6.88 0.73 10.64
CA ALA A 47 -8.28 0.29 10.69
C ALA A 47 -9.21 1.44 11.15
N SER A 48 -8.80 2.14 12.20
CA SER A 48 -9.53 3.31 12.72
C SER A 48 -9.62 4.45 11.70
N ALA A 49 -8.55 4.70 10.94
CA ALA A 49 -8.51 5.78 9.94
C ALA A 49 -9.45 5.52 8.75
N ILE A 50 -9.62 4.24 8.36
CA ILE A 50 -10.46 3.81 7.23
C ILE A 50 -11.87 3.36 7.64
N GLY A 51 -12.17 3.39 8.95
CA GLY A 51 -13.47 2.99 9.50
C GLY A 51 -13.74 1.49 9.44
N LEU A 52 -12.70 0.65 9.50
CA LEU A 52 -12.84 -0.79 9.58
C LEU A 52 -13.00 -1.21 11.05
N ASP A 53 -13.99 -2.03 11.36
CA ASP A 53 -14.36 -2.39 12.74
C ASP A 53 -13.27 -3.19 13.49
N HIS A 54 -12.39 -3.87 12.75
CA HIS A 54 -11.30 -4.65 13.33
C HIS A 54 -9.99 -4.46 12.54
N SER A 55 -8.85 -4.60 13.22
CA SER A 55 -7.54 -4.70 12.57
C SER A 55 -7.39 -6.10 11.98
N GLY A 56 -7.53 -6.24 10.67
CA GLY A 56 -7.33 -7.49 9.94
C GLY A 56 -7.50 -7.30 8.44
N GLY A 57 -6.86 -8.19 7.68
CA GLY A 57 -6.82 -8.12 6.22
C GLY A 57 -5.47 -7.68 5.66
N ALA A 58 -5.44 -7.52 4.35
CA ALA A 58 -4.27 -7.02 3.62
C ALA A 58 -4.64 -5.70 2.94
N LEU A 59 -4.04 -4.60 3.38
CA LEU A 59 -4.22 -3.28 2.79
C LEU A 59 -3.40 -3.18 1.50
N VAL A 60 -4.06 -2.86 0.39
CA VAL A 60 -3.43 -2.66 -0.91
C VAL A 60 -2.79 -1.27 -0.93
N SER A 61 -1.46 -1.21 -0.89
CA SER A 61 -0.69 0.04 -0.96
C SER A 61 -0.41 0.48 -2.39
N GLU A 62 -0.37 -0.46 -3.33
CA GLU A 62 -0.17 -0.19 -4.75
C GLU A 62 -0.82 -1.31 -5.59
N VAL A 63 -1.30 -0.95 -6.78
CA VAL A 63 -1.79 -1.90 -7.78
C VAL A 63 -0.96 -1.72 -9.03
N ASN A 64 -0.32 -2.79 -9.49
CA ASN A 64 0.52 -2.74 -10.69
C ASN A 64 -0.37 -2.56 -11.92
N ASP A 65 -0.03 -1.63 -12.81
CA ASP A 65 -0.79 -1.41 -14.05
C ASP A 65 -0.81 -2.67 -14.92
N GLY A 66 -1.95 -2.93 -15.57
CA GLY A 66 -2.15 -4.13 -16.40
C GLY A 66 -2.26 -5.45 -15.62
N SER A 67 -2.06 -5.42 -14.30
CA SER A 67 -2.21 -6.59 -13.45
C SER A 67 -3.65 -7.15 -13.45
N PRO A 68 -3.83 -8.41 -13.04
CA PRO A 68 -5.17 -8.95 -12.84
C PRO A 68 -5.99 -8.16 -11.80
N ALA A 69 -5.37 -7.64 -10.73
CA ALA A 69 -6.02 -6.73 -9.79
C ALA A 69 -6.53 -5.45 -10.44
N ALA A 70 -5.68 -4.78 -11.23
CA ALA A 70 -6.07 -3.56 -11.94
C ALA A 70 -7.26 -3.82 -12.88
N ARG A 71 -7.24 -4.92 -13.63
CA ARG A 71 -8.32 -5.31 -14.54
C ARG A 71 -9.62 -5.67 -13.81
N ALA A 72 -9.53 -6.24 -12.62
CA ALA A 72 -10.67 -6.54 -11.76
C ALA A 72 -11.23 -5.30 -11.04
N GLY A 73 -10.53 -4.16 -11.11
CA GLY A 73 -10.93 -2.92 -10.46
C GLY A 73 -10.62 -2.88 -8.97
N ILE A 74 -9.64 -3.67 -8.50
CA ILE A 74 -9.02 -3.48 -7.18
C ILE A 74 -8.24 -2.16 -7.23
N GLU A 75 -8.39 -1.35 -6.18
CA GLU A 75 -7.82 0.00 -6.10
C GLU A 75 -6.85 0.11 -4.92
N THR A 76 -5.88 1.01 -5.04
CA THR A 76 -5.05 1.43 -3.90
C THR A 76 -5.94 1.95 -2.76
N GLY A 77 -5.71 1.43 -1.56
CA GLY A 77 -6.51 1.72 -0.37
C GLY A 77 -7.57 0.67 -0.04
N ASP A 78 -7.80 -0.31 -0.89
CA ASP A 78 -8.64 -1.46 -0.55
C ASP A 78 -8.03 -2.31 0.56
N VAL A 79 -8.85 -2.81 1.48
CA VAL A 79 -8.43 -3.89 2.39
C VAL A 79 -9.06 -5.19 1.93
N ILE A 80 -8.25 -6.15 1.52
CA ILE A 80 -8.71 -7.49 1.17
C ILE A 80 -8.91 -8.28 2.47
N THR A 81 -10.15 -8.72 2.68
CA THR A 81 -10.61 -9.42 3.90
C THR A 81 -10.85 -10.90 3.67
N SER A 82 -11.12 -11.30 2.42
CA SER A 82 -11.20 -12.70 2.00
C SER A 82 -10.74 -12.84 0.55
N PHE A 83 -10.14 -13.99 0.22
CA PHE A 83 -9.74 -14.34 -1.14
C PHE A 83 -9.95 -15.84 -1.38
N ALA A 84 -10.60 -16.20 -2.50
CA ALA A 84 -10.90 -17.59 -2.85
C ALA A 84 -11.64 -18.37 -1.73
N GLY A 85 -12.51 -17.66 -0.98
CA GLY A 85 -13.26 -18.22 0.15
C GLY A 85 -12.43 -18.44 1.42
N GLN A 86 -11.17 -18.01 1.45
CA GLN A 86 -10.31 -18.05 2.63
C GLN A 86 -10.26 -16.68 3.30
N ASP A 87 -10.42 -16.64 4.62
CA ASP A 87 -10.27 -15.41 5.40
C ASP A 87 -8.82 -14.93 5.36
N VAL A 88 -8.64 -13.64 5.08
CA VAL A 88 -7.34 -12.97 5.10
C VAL A 88 -7.24 -12.18 6.39
N LYS A 89 -6.41 -12.64 7.32
CA LYS A 89 -6.19 -11.95 8.60
C LYS A 89 -4.96 -11.05 8.53
N ASP A 90 -3.95 -11.49 7.78
CA ASP A 90 -2.71 -10.75 7.57
C ASP A 90 -2.24 -10.80 6.10
N PRO A 91 -1.24 -9.99 5.69
CA PRO A 91 -0.71 -9.98 4.33
C PRO A 91 -0.14 -11.34 3.86
N LYS A 92 0.35 -12.17 4.78
CA LYS A 92 0.91 -13.48 4.46
C LYS A 92 -0.20 -14.48 4.13
N ASP A 93 -1.37 -14.36 4.76
CA ASP A 93 -2.56 -15.14 4.38
C ASP A 93 -2.93 -14.89 2.92
N LEU A 94 -3.03 -13.63 2.51
CA LEU A 94 -3.36 -13.28 1.13
C LEU A 94 -2.30 -13.82 0.16
N SER A 95 -1.02 -13.65 0.49
CA SER A 95 0.08 -14.12 -0.35
C SER A 95 0.05 -15.65 -0.53
N ARG A 96 -0.26 -16.40 0.53
CA ARG A 96 -0.45 -17.86 0.46
C ARG A 96 -1.68 -18.24 -0.35
N ALA A 97 -2.83 -17.61 -0.08
CA ALA A 97 -4.08 -17.89 -0.77
C ALA A 97 -3.95 -17.66 -2.28
N VAL A 98 -3.28 -16.58 -2.69
CA VAL A 98 -3.01 -16.30 -4.11
C VAL A 98 -2.02 -17.33 -4.70
N ALA A 99 -0.98 -17.71 -3.97
CA ALA A 99 0.01 -18.68 -4.44
C ALA A 99 -0.56 -20.11 -4.60
N ASP A 100 -1.57 -20.47 -3.82
CA ASP A 100 -2.26 -21.77 -3.88
C ASP A 100 -3.23 -21.86 -5.07
N VAL A 101 -3.72 -20.73 -5.58
CA VAL A 101 -4.62 -20.70 -6.74
C VAL A 101 -3.85 -20.91 -8.04
N ALA A 102 -4.42 -21.74 -8.90
CA ALA A 102 -3.85 -21.98 -10.22
C ALA A 102 -3.96 -20.70 -11.09
N PRO A 103 -2.88 -20.28 -11.75
CA PRO A 103 -2.96 -19.21 -12.75
C PRO A 103 -4.03 -19.49 -13.81
N GLY A 104 -4.73 -18.45 -14.23
CA GLY A 104 -5.88 -18.49 -15.13
C GLY A 104 -7.22 -18.78 -14.44
N ALA A 105 -7.23 -19.15 -13.16
CA ALA A 105 -8.46 -19.27 -12.40
C ALA A 105 -9.09 -17.90 -12.12
N ARG A 106 -10.42 -17.88 -12.01
CA ARG A 106 -11.18 -16.71 -11.59
C ARG A 106 -11.69 -16.96 -10.18
N GLU A 107 -11.27 -16.12 -9.25
CA GLU A 107 -11.61 -16.22 -7.84
C GLU A 107 -12.35 -14.97 -7.36
N THR A 108 -12.92 -15.06 -6.16
CA THR A 108 -13.61 -13.94 -5.53
C THR A 108 -12.78 -13.36 -4.40
N ALA A 109 -12.67 -12.03 -4.36
CA ALA A 109 -12.07 -11.26 -3.29
C ALA A 109 -13.14 -10.39 -2.60
N ASP A 110 -13.23 -10.50 -1.28
CA ASP A 110 -14.03 -9.57 -0.48
C ASP A 110 -13.14 -8.44 0.00
N VAL A 111 -13.48 -7.20 -0.37
CA VAL A 111 -12.70 -6.00 -0.11
C VAL A 111 -13.49 -4.98 0.69
N TRP A 112 -12.80 -4.23 1.55
CA TRP A 112 -13.33 -3.05 2.20
C TRP A 112 -12.82 -1.80 1.49
N ARG A 113 -13.74 -1.03 0.90
CA ARG A 113 -13.43 0.19 0.16
C ARG A 113 -14.25 1.35 0.70
N LYS A 114 -13.58 2.43 1.12
CA LYS A 114 -14.21 3.69 1.53
C LYS A 114 -15.35 3.50 2.56
N GLY A 115 -15.15 2.59 3.53
CA GLY A 115 -16.12 2.32 4.59
C GLY A 115 -17.22 1.33 4.23
N LYS A 116 -17.11 0.58 3.13
CA LYS A 116 -18.12 -0.39 2.69
C LYS A 116 -17.50 -1.71 2.24
N PRO A 117 -18.14 -2.86 2.53
CA PRO A 117 -17.74 -4.14 1.97
C PRO A 117 -18.16 -4.22 0.49
N MET A 118 -17.29 -4.78 -0.34
CA MET A 118 -17.49 -5.02 -1.76
C MET A 118 -16.96 -6.42 -2.11
N ARG A 119 -17.56 -7.04 -3.12
CA ARG A 119 -17.13 -8.35 -3.63
C ARG A 119 -16.68 -8.18 -5.07
N ILE A 120 -15.45 -8.58 -5.36
CA ILE A 120 -14.81 -8.40 -6.66
C ILE A 120 -14.37 -9.76 -7.19
N SER A 121 -14.77 -10.10 -8.41
CA SER A 121 -14.22 -11.26 -9.11
C SER A 121 -12.91 -10.87 -9.79
N VAL A 122 -11.86 -11.63 -9.55
CA VAL A 122 -10.51 -11.36 -10.06
C VAL A 122 -9.90 -12.60 -10.68
N ASP A 123 -9.28 -12.41 -11.84
CA ASP A 123 -8.49 -13.45 -12.48
C ASP A 123 -7.14 -13.55 -11.78
N VAL A 124 -6.58 -14.75 -11.66
CA VAL A 124 -5.24 -14.96 -11.11
C VAL A 124 -4.25 -15.08 -12.27
N GLY A 125 -3.29 -14.18 -12.35
CA GLY A 125 -2.27 -14.14 -13.40
C GLY A 125 -1.11 -15.09 -13.16
N HIS A 126 -0.17 -15.11 -14.10
CA HIS A 126 1.10 -15.82 -13.94
C HIS A 126 2.15 -14.87 -13.37
N ASN A 127 3.03 -15.38 -12.50
CA ASN A 127 4.12 -14.60 -11.89
C ASN A 127 5.19 -14.10 -12.89
N SER A 128 5.10 -14.48 -14.17
CA SER A 128 6.03 -14.11 -15.25
C SER A 128 5.56 -12.93 -16.11
N ASP A 129 4.42 -12.32 -15.81
CA ASP A 129 3.97 -11.11 -16.52
C ASP A 129 4.64 -9.88 -15.89
N ASP A 130 5.76 -9.47 -16.50
CA ASP A 130 6.57 -8.30 -16.17
C ASP A 130 5.71 -7.04 -15.95
N VAL A 131 5.94 -6.42 -14.81
CA VAL A 131 5.29 -5.20 -14.32
C VAL A 131 5.72 -4.03 -15.21
N LYS A 132 4.79 -3.52 -16.02
CA LYS A 132 4.94 -2.20 -16.65
C LYS A 132 4.20 -1.17 -15.81
N THR A 133 4.93 -0.50 -14.93
CA THR A 133 4.52 0.77 -14.32
C THR A 133 4.45 1.85 -15.39
N ALA A 134 3.28 2.45 -15.61
CA ALA A 134 3.10 3.51 -16.59
C ALA A 134 2.34 4.70 -16.00
N SER A 135 3.10 5.75 -15.70
CA SER A 135 2.61 7.00 -15.13
C SER A 135 1.71 7.79 -16.13
N LEU A 136 0.69 8.50 -15.62
CA LEU A 136 -0.21 9.37 -16.38
C LEU A 136 -0.18 10.85 -15.91
N ASP A 137 -0.13 11.74 -16.91
CA ASP A 137 -0.13 13.23 -16.99
C ASP A 137 -1.31 13.90 -16.25
N ASP A 138 -1.45 15.21 -16.01
CA ASP A 138 -0.67 16.47 -16.09
C ASP A 138 -1.39 17.44 -15.12
N GLY A 139 -0.72 18.49 -14.64
CA GLY A 139 -1.36 19.54 -13.87
C GLY A 139 -0.36 20.52 -13.26
N SER A 140 0.06 21.49 -14.07
CA SER A 140 0.85 22.65 -13.66
C SER A 140 0.16 23.49 -12.58
N GLY A 141 0.90 23.86 -11.53
CA GLY A 141 0.45 24.75 -10.46
C GLY A 141 1.64 25.49 -9.84
N ALA A 142 1.48 26.80 -9.64
CA ALA A 142 2.49 27.69 -9.07
C ALA A 142 2.82 27.33 -7.61
N PRO A 143 4.07 27.58 -7.16
CA PRO A 143 4.55 27.14 -5.84
C PRO A 143 3.76 27.78 -4.70
N SER A 144 3.19 26.97 -3.81
CA SER A 144 2.62 27.42 -2.54
C SER A 144 3.07 26.49 -1.41
N ALA A 145 3.99 26.95 -0.58
CA ALA A 145 4.38 26.23 0.63
C ALA A 145 3.17 26.06 1.57
N GLY A 146 2.83 24.81 1.87
CA GLY A 146 1.74 24.46 2.77
C GLY A 146 2.29 23.99 4.12
N ARG A 147 1.73 24.47 5.23
CA ARG A 147 2.02 23.92 6.56
C ARG A 147 0.81 23.12 7.01
N ALA A 148 1.03 21.89 7.47
CA ALA A 148 0.02 21.07 8.16
C ALA A 148 0.35 21.02 9.67
N PRO A 149 0.13 22.14 10.41
CA PRO A 149 0.55 22.26 11.80
C PRO A 149 -0.12 21.26 12.75
N ALA A 150 -1.31 20.74 12.39
CA ALA A 150 -2.04 19.76 13.20
C ALA A 150 -1.28 18.44 13.42
N ILE A 151 -0.44 18.05 12.46
CA ILE A 151 0.34 16.80 12.53
C ILE A 151 1.85 17.01 12.45
N GLY A 152 2.30 18.26 12.30
CA GLY A 152 3.73 18.62 12.36
C GLY A 152 4.50 18.50 11.06
N LEU A 153 3.85 18.61 9.90
CA LEU A 153 4.49 18.52 8.58
C LEU A 153 4.67 19.90 7.92
N GLY A 154 5.88 20.13 7.39
CA GLY A 154 6.16 21.17 6.40
C GLY A 154 6.12 20.57 4.99
N LEU A 155 5.25 21.07 4.13
CA LEU A 155 5.00 20.52 2.80
C LEU A 155 5.39 21.52 1.70
N MET A 156 5.96 20.99 0.63
CA MET A 156 6.31 21.74 -0.57
C MET A 156 5.71 21.07 -1.80
N ASP A 157 5.40 21.87 -2.82
CA ASP A 157 4.98 21.35 -4.11
C ASP A 157 6.17 20.73 -4.85
N ILE A 158 5.91 19.73 -5.69
CA ILE A 158 6.94 19.16 -6.57
C ILE A 158 7.21 20.15 -7.70
N THR A 159 8.27 20.94 -7.58
CA THR A 159 8.76 21.83 -8.65
C THR A 159 9.67 21.08 -9.62
N PRO A 160 9.94 21.63 -10.83
CA PRO A 160 10.89 21.03 -11.77
C PRO A 160 12.29 20.80 -11.16
N ASP A 161 12.77 21.74 -10.35
CA ASP A 161 14.08 21.62 -9.69
C ASP A 161 14.10 20.47 -8.67
N ILE A 162 13.04 20.35 -7.86
CA ILE A 162 12.91 19.25 -6.88
C ILE A 162 12.80 17.91 -7.60
N ARG A 163 12.05 17.87 -8.72
CA ARG A 163 11.91 16.68 -9.56
C ARG A 163 13.26 16.20 -10.10
N GLN A 164 14.11 17.12 -10.55
CA GLN A 164 15.47 16.78 -11.00
C GLN A 164 16.34 16.32 -9.83
N GLN A 165 16.29 17.02 -8.70
CA GLN A 165 17.12 16.70 -7.53
C GLN A 165 16.78 15.34 -6.92
N MET A 166 15.49 14.96 -6.93
CA MET A 166 15.00 13.70 -6.39
C MET A 166 14.84 12.60 -7.44
N ASN A 167 15.22 12.86 -8.71
CA ASN A 167 15.08 11.93 -9.84
C ASN A 167 13.65 11.36 -9.99
N LEU A 168 12.65 12.20 -9.78
CA LEU A 168 11.23 11.79 -9.80
C LEU A 168 10.74 11.62 -11.23
N ALA A 169 9.84 10.66 -11.43
CA ALA A 169 9.20 10.45 -12.72
C ALA A 169 8.42 11.71 -13.15
N GLY A 170 8.38 12.00 -14.45
CA GLY A 170 7.79 13.24 -15.00
C GLY A 170 6.31 13.47 -14.66
N LYS A 171 5.61 12.44 -14.18
CA LYS A 171 4.17 12.44 -13.91
C LYS A 171 3.85 12.19 -12.43
N GLN A 172 4.85 12.31 -11.57
CA GLN A 172 4.67 12.14 -10.14
C GLN A 172 4.02 13.40 -9.54
N HIS A 173 2.91 13.20 -8.84
CA HIS A 173 2.08 14.23 -8.23
C HIS A 173 2.02 14.04 -6.71
N GLY A 174 1.78 15.12 -5.97
CA GLY A 174 1.71 15.06 -4.52
C GLY A 174 2.39 16.26 -3.86
N ALA A 175 2.76 16.09 -2.60
CA ALA A 175 3.51 17.09 -1.85
C ALA A 175 4.74 16.47 -1.19
N VAL A 176 5.89 17.11 -1.36
CA VAL A 176 7.14 16.70 -0.72
C VAL A 176 7.14 17.15 0.74
N VAL A 177 7.53 16.26 1.63
CA VAL A 177 7.76 16.56 3.04
C VAL A 177 9.12 17.24 3.16
N ALA A 178 9.11 18.56 3.32
CA ALA A 178 10.31 19.36 3.47
C ALA A 178 10.88 19.29 4.89
N SER A 179 9.99 19.16 5.89
CA SER A 179 10.38 19.03 7.29
C SER A 179 9.31 18.30 8.09
N VAL A 180 9.77 17.60 9.12
CA VAL A 180 8.92 16.94 10.11
C VAL A 180 9.31 17.49 11.48
N ASN A 181 8.32 17.95 12.25
CA ASN A 181 8.57 18.36 13.63
C ASN A 181 8.74 17.10 14.51
N PRO A 182 9.91 16.91 15.15
CA PRO A 182 10.21 15.71 15.93
C PRO A 182 9.27 15.52 17.15
N ASP A 183 8.67 16.60 17.65
CA ASP A 183 7.78 16.58 18.82
C ASP A 183 6.31 16.31 18.45
N LYS A 184 6.03 15.97 17.19
CA LYS A 184 4.65 15.82 16.68
C LYS A 184 4.36 14.42 16.13
N ALA A 185 3.07 14.14 16.00
CA ALA A 185 2.54 12.84 15.62
C ALA A 185 3.15 12.27 14.33
N ALA A 186 3.40 13.11 13.30
CA ALA A 186 3.98 12.63 12.06
C ALA A 186 5.38 12.02 12.22
N ALA A 187 6.22 12.57 13.11
CA ALA A 187 7.54 12.00 13.40
C ALA A 187 7.41 10.64 14.08
N ALA A 188 6.54 10.54 15.09
CA ALA A 188 6.29 9.29 15.81
C ALA A 188 5.68 8.20 14.91
N SER A 189 4.88 8.57 13.92
CA SER A 189 4.31 7.67 12.92
C SER A 189 5.30 7.26 11.82
N GLY A 190 6.55 7.76 11.84
CA GLY A 190 7.60 7.34 10.92
C GLY A 190 7.68 8.10 9.59
N ILE A 191 7.02 9.26 9.48
CA ILE A 191 7.17 10.17 8.32
C ILE A 191 8.51 10.89 8.41
N GLN A 192 9.18 11.01 7.27
CA GLN A 192 10.53 11.56 7.15
C GLN A 192 10.58 12.71 6.15
N ALA A 193 11.59 13.58 6.27
CA ALA A 193 11.87 14.56 5.24
C ALA A 193 12.34 13.85 3.96
N GLY A 194 11.83 14.30 2.81
CA GLY A 194 12.03 13.64 1.52
C GLY A 194 10.91 12.67 1.12
N ASP A 195 9.99 12.34 2.02
CA ASP A 195 8.78 11.59 1.69
C ASP A 195 7.86 12.41 0.76
N ILE A 196 7.11 11.73 -0.12
CA ILE A 196 6.11 12.37 -0.99
C ILE A 196 4.72 11.88 -0.61
N ILE A 197 3.82 12.80 -0.23
CA ILE A 197 2.43 12.47 0.07
C ILE A 197 1.63 12.49 -1.23
N VAL A 198 1.11 11.34 -1.62
CA VAL A 198 0.38 11.13 -2.88
C VAL A 198 -1.13 10.97 -2.69
N ALA A 199 -1.57 10.61 -1.47
CA ALA A 199 -3.00 10.57 -1.12
C ALA A 199 -3.25 10.84 0.37
N VAL A 200 -4.44 11.34 0.68
CA VAL A 200 -4.95 11.55 2.04
C VAL A 200 -6.32 10.90 2.17
N ASN A 201 -6.49 9.97 3.11
CA ASN A 201 -7.70 9.17 3.32
C ASN A 201 -8.23 8.53 2.03
N GLN A 202 -7.35 7.87 1.28
CA GLN A 202 -7.67 7.20 0.00
C GLN A 202 -8.13 8.16 -1.12
N VAL A 203 -7.92 9.47 -0.95
CA VAL A 203 -8.17 10.49 -1.97
C VAL A 203 -6.83 11.00 -2.51
N PRO A 204 -6.54 10.83 -3.81
CA PRO A 204 -5.32 11.35 -4.42
C PRO A 204 -5.20 12.87 -4.27
N VAL A 205 -3.99 13.36 -4.05
CA VAL A 205 -3.68 14.79 -3.92
C VAL A 205 -2.61 15.19 -4.92
N LYS A 206 -2.73 16.41 -5.46
CA LYS A 206 -1.85 16.91 -6.52
C LYS A 206 -0.75 17.84 -6.03
N ASN A 207 -0.92 18.46 -4.86
CA ASN A 207 -0.06 19.51 -4.34
C ASN A 207 -0.18 19.67 -2.81
N ALA A 208 0.72 20.44 -2.21
CA ALA A 208 0.80 20.69 -0.77
C ALA A 208 -0.48 21.33 -0.20
N ARG A 209 -1.15 22.18 -1.00
CA ARG A 209 -2.42 22.81 -0.62
C ARG A 209 -3.53 21.77 -0.43
N GLN A 210 -3.69 20.86 -1.40
CA GLN A 210 -4.68 19.79 -1.33
C GLN A 210 -4.42 18.84 -0.15
N VAL A 211 -3.15 18.49 0.10
CA VAL A 211 -2.76 17.69 1.27
C VAL A 211 -3.20 18.38 2.56
N THR A 212 -2.84 19.66 2.72
CA THR A 212 -3.15 20.44 3.92
C THR A 212 -4.66 20.56 4.15
N GLN A 213 -5.44 20.81 3.09
CA GLN A 213 -6.90 20.88 3.15
C GLN A 213 -7.52 19.54 3.52
N ALA A 214 -7.07 18.44 2.92
CA ALA A 214 -7.57 17.10 3.20
C ALA A 214 -7.31 16.67 4.65
N ILE A 215 -6.12 16.98 5.19
CA ILE A 215 -5.78 16.73 6.60
C ILE A 215 -6.68 17.57 7.52
N ALA A 216 -6.90 18.85 7.21
CA ALA A 216 -7.76 19.72 8.01
C ALA A 216 -9.23 19.25 8.01
N LEU A 217 -9.74 18.79 6.88
CA LEU A 217 -11.08 18.19 6.77
C LEU A 217 -11.19 16.88 7.56
N ALA A 218 -10.16 16.05 7.52
CA ALA A 218 -10.09 14.80 8.28
C ALA A 218 -10.11 15.04 9.80
N GLY A 219 -9.42 16.08 10.30
CA GLY A 219 -9.48 16.45 11.71
C GLY A 219 -10.86 16.98 12.13
N LYS A 220 -11.53 17.75 11.25
CA LYS A 220 -12.89 18.27 11.50
C LYS A 220 -13.99 17.21 11.48
N SER A 221 -13.75 16.08 10.82
CA SER A 221 -14.71 14.97 10.71
C SER A 221 -14.67 14.03 11.92
N GLY A 222 -13.93 14.38 12.98
CA GLY A 222 -13.90 13.64 14.24
C GLY A 222 -13.10 12.34 14.19
N ARG A 223 -12.33 12.10 13.13
CA ARG A 223 -11.44 10.95 13.04
C ARG A 223 -10.27 11.11 14.00
N LYS A 224 -9.85 10.01 14.64
CA LYS A 224 -8.71 10.00 15.57
C LYS A 224 -7.36 10.08 14.84
N SER A 225 -7.33 9.65 13.59
CA SER A 225 -6.13 9.60 12.74
C SER A 225 -6.47 9.99 11.30
N VAL A 226 -5.44 10.41 10.57
CA VAL A 226 -5.46 10.59 9.12
C VAL A 226 -4.59 9.54 8.47
N LEU A 227 -5.09 8.90 7.43
CA LEU A 227 -4.32 7.95 6.63
C LEU A 227 -3.62 8.70 5.50
N LEU A 228 -2.29 8.61 5.44
CA LEU A 228 -1.48 9.19 4.37
C LEU A 228 -0.88 8.08 3.52
N LEU A 229 -1.00 8.16 2.20
CA LEU A 229 -0.19 7.36 1.30
C LEU A 229 1.08 8.14 1.00
N VAL A 230 2.20 7.56 1.38
CA VAL A 230 3.53 8.14 1.29
C VAL A 230 4.37 7.33 0.33
N GLU A 231 5.09 8.01 -0.55
CA GLU A 231 6.10 7.43 -1.41
C GLU A 231 7.50 7.78 -0.90
N ARG A 232 8.34 6.76 -0.73
CA ARG A 232 9.71 6.86 -0.25
C ARG A 232 10.62 6.04 -1.17
N GLY A 233 11.39 6.73 -2.00
CA GLY A 233 12.08 6.07 -3.12
C GLY A 233 11.04 5.50 -4.08
N ASP A 234 11.16 4.22 -4.41
CA ASP A 234 10.24 3.52 -5.32
C ASP A 234 9.08 2.80 -4.59
N ALA A 235 8.97 2.94 -3.26
CA ALA A 235 7.98 2.22 -2.47
C ALA A 235 6.85 3.15 -2.00
N GLN A 236 5.60 2.69 -2.14
CA GLN A 236 4.42 3.35 -1.57
C GLN A 236 3.94 2.67 -0.29
N MET A 237 3.63 3.46 0.73
CA MET A 237 3.17 2.97 2.02
C MET A 237 2.13 3.82 2.70
N TYR A 238 1.19 3.14 3.36
CA TYR A 238 0.16 3.79 4.15
C TYR A 238 0.66 4.02 5.57
N ILE A 239 0.60 5.28 6.00
CA ILE A 239 0.97 5.69 7.35
C ILE A 239 -0.23 6.37 8.00
N ALA A 240 -0.71 5.79 9.10
CA ALA A 240 -1.71 6.42 9.95
C ALA A 240 -1.03 7.40 10.89
N VAL A 241 -1.45 8.67 10.84
CA VAL A 241 -0.95 9.72 11.72
C VAL A 241 -2.08 10.15 12.64
N PRO A 242 -1.96 9.95 13.97
CA PRO A 242 -2.98 10.43 14.89
C PRO A 242 -3.05 11.95 14.84
N PHE A 243 -4.26 12.50 14.87
CA PHE A 243 -4.40 13.90 15.22
C PHE A 243 -3.97 14.03 16.66
N ALA A 244 -3.04 14.94 16.95
CA ALA A 244 -2.66 15.21 18.33
C ALA A 244 -3.95 15.52 19.09
N ASN A 245 -4.28 14.69 20.09
CA ASN A 245 -5.32 15.02 21.05
C ASN A 245 -5.01 16.43 21.55
N GLY A 246 -6.00 17.33 21.47
CA GLY A 246 -5.94 18.58 22.19
C GLY A 246 -5.72 18.35 23.67
#